data_AF-A0A0F9BPZ4-F1
#
_entry.id   AF-A0A0F9BPZ4-F1
#
_cell.length_a   1.000
_cell.length_b   1.000
_cell.length_c   1.000
_cell.angle_alpha   90.00
_cell.angle_beta   90.00
_cell.angle_gamma   90.00
#
_symmetry.space_group_name_H-M   'P 1'
#
loop_
_entity.id
_entity.type
_entity.pdbx_description
1 polymer ?
#
loop_
_entity_poly.entity_id
_entity_poly.type
_entity_poly.pdbx_seq_one_letter_code
_entity_poly.pdbx_strand_id
1 'polypeptide(L)'
;METEGIVYTLRSLKRKNIGYNCYNYYGGDYRRGNVYIEYIGDFGGRSCELEEYVKDSGFSSLTKWLKKAKGSRFLYKVTMKLEVN
;
A
#
# COMPACT_ATOMS: atom_id res chain seq x y z
N MET A 1 -18.23 -0.34 -12.85
CA MET A 1 -17.72 -1.52 -12.11
C MET A 1 -16.63 -1.02 -11.17
N GLU A 2 -16.97 -0.74 -9.91
CA GLU A 2 -15.98 -0.23 -8.94
C GLU A 2 -14.93 -1.31 -8.69
N THR A 3 -13.66 -1.04 -8.98
CA THR A 3 -12.56 -1.93 -8.63
C THR A 3 -11.91 -1.38 -7.37
N GLU A 4 -12.19 -2.01 -6.24
CA GLU A 4 -11.50 -1.73 -4.99
C GLU A 4 -10.22 -2.56 -4.92
N GLY A 5 -9.07 -1.89 -4.91
CA GLY A 5 -7.77 -2.53 -4.69
C GLY A 5 -7.28 -2.23 -3.28
N ILE A 6 -6.92 -3.26 -2.51
CA ILE A 6 -6.27 -3.12 -1.21
C ILE A 6 -4.79 -3.47 -1.37
N VAL A 7 -3.90 -2.58 -0.94
CA VAL A 7 -2.45 -2.77 -0.98
C VAL A 7 -1.82 -2.42 0.36
N TYR A 8 -1.05 -3.34 0.93
CA TYR A 8 -0.26 -3.08 2.13
C TYR A 8 1.13 -2.54 1.78
N THR A 9 1.62 -1.53 2.49
CA THR A 9 2.96 -0.97 2.26
C THR A 9 3.66 -0.54 3.54
N LEU A 10 4.97 -0.77 3.60
CA LEU A 10 5.86 -0.23 4.61
C LEU A 10 6.55 1.02 4.04
N ARG A 11 6.41 2.18 4.70
CA ARG A 11 6.98 3.46 4.23
C ARG A 11 7.67 4.19 5.39
N SER A 12 8.89 4.70 5.14
CA SER A 12 9.75 5.36 6.12
C SER A 12 9.21 6.68 6.69
N LEU A 13 8.13 7.22 6.12
CA LEU A 13 7.48 8.48 6.53
C LEU A 13 5.97 8.27 6.55
N LYS A 14 5.27 8.79 7.58
CA LYS A 14 3.81 8.92 7.57
C LYS A 14 3.40 9.72 6.32
N ARG A 15 2.64 9.11 5.40
CA ARG A 15 2.11 9.86 4.25
C ARG A 15 1.18 10.95 4.76
N LYS A 16 1.40 12.19 4.30
CA LYS A 16 0.48 13.32 4.50
C LYS A 16 -0.63 13.38 3.45
N ASN A 17 -0.56 12.59 2.39
CA ASN A 17 -1.51 12.65 1.28
C ASN A 17 -2.56 11.54 1.40
N ILE A 18 -3.57 11.82 2.21
CA ILE A 18 -4.93 11.32 2.04
C ILE A 18 -5.55 12.28 1.01
N GLY A 19 -6.10 11.77 -0.10
CA GLY A 19 -6.54 12.69 -1.15
C GLY A 19 -7.47 12.06 -2.19
N TYR A 20 -8.52 12.80 -2.50
CA TYR A 20 -9.40 12.57 -3.64
C TYR A 20 -8.66 12.89 -4.95
N ASN A 21 -9.02 12.25 -6.06
CA ASN A 21 -8.49 12.55 -7.41
C ASN A 21 -6.98 12.38 -7.61
N CYS A 22 -6.38 11.32 -7.09
CA CYS A 22 -4.98 11.01 -7.35
C CYS A 22 -4.84 10.18 -8.65
N TYR A 23 -3.85 10.52 -9.48
CA TYR A 23 -3.42 9.65 -10.59
C TYR A 23 -2.55 8.53 -10.03
N ASN A 24 -2.99 7.29 -10.20
CA ASN A 24 -2.29 6.11 -9.71
C ASN A 24 -1.92 5.18 -10.85
N TYR A 25 -0.73 4.60 -10.76
CA TYR A 25 -0.26 3.62 -11.73
C TYR A 25 -0.87 2.24 -11.41
N TYR A 26 -1.72 1.74 -12.29
CA TYR A 26 -2.37 0.43 -12.18
C TYR A 26 -2.29 -0.30 -13.53
N GLY A 27 -1.78 -1.54 -13.54
CA GLY A 27 -1.80 -2.40 -14.73
C GLY A 27 -1.05 -1.83 -15.95
N GLY A 28 -0.06 -0.95 -15.75
CA GLY A 28 0.68 -0.32 -16.85
C GLY A 28 0.21 1.09 -17.22
N ASP A 29 -0.88 1.58 -16.61
CA ASP A 29 -1.54 2.83 -17.01
C ASP A 29 -1.82 3.73 -15.79
N TYR A 30 -1.89 5.04 -16.00
CA TYR A 30 -2.23 6.01 -14.95
C TYR A 30 -3.73 6.25 -14.93
N ARG A 31 -4.41 5.79 -13.87
CA ARG A 31 -5.85 5.98 -13.69
C ARG A 31 -6.14 6.93 -12.54
N ARG A 32 -7.16 7.77 -12.73
CA ARG A 32 -7.67 8.66 -11.70
C ARG A 32 -8.50 7.86 -10.70
N GLY A 33 -8.26 8.10 -9.41
CA GLY A 33 -9.01 7.45 -8.35
C GLY A 33 -8.75 8.05 -6.98
N ASN A 34 -9.56 7.64 -6.02
CA ASN A 34 -9.45 8.06 -4.63
C ASN A 34 -8.55 7.08 -3.88
N VAL A 35 -7.61 7.60 -3.09
CA VAL A 35 -6.67 6.79 -2.31
C VAL A 35 -6.88 7.07 -0.84
N TYR A 36 -7.25 6.02 -0.11
CA TYR A 36 -7.40 6.03 1.33
C TYR A 36 -6.20 5.32 1.93
N ILE A 37 -5.62 5.90 2.97
CA ILE A 37 -4.45 5.32 3.66
C ILE A 37 -4.80 5.21 5.13
N GLU A 38 -4.80 3.99 5.61
CA GLU A 38 -5.03 3.64 7.00
C GLU A 38 -3.71 3.18 7.61
N TYR A 39 -3.39 3.70 8.80
CA TYR A 39 -2.28 3.21 9.58
C TYR A 39 -2.71 1.96 10.33
N ILE A 40 -2.02 0.84 10.09
CA ILE A 40 -2.33 -0.45 10.74
C ILE A 40 -1.55 -0.60 12.04
N GLY A 41 -0.25 -0.30 12.03
CA GLY A 41 0.57 -0.50 13.21
C GLY A 41 2.08 -0.37 13.00
N ASP A 42 2.80 -0.59 14.10
CA ASP A 42 4.26 -0.65 14.16
C ASP A 42 4.69 -2.12 14.32
N PHE A 43 5.42 -2.61 13.33
CA PHE A 43 5.89 -3.98 13.15
C PHE A 43 7.42 -4.07 13.27
N GLY A 44 8.06 -3.15 14.00
CA GLY A 44 9.49 -3.20 14.24
C GLY A 44 9.94 -4.55 14.80
N GLY A 45 10.82 -5.25 14.08
CA GLY A 45 11.30 -6.58 14.46
C GLY A 45 10.29 -7.71 14.33
N ARG A 46 9.07 -7.45 13.82
CA ARG A 46 7.97 -8.42 13.70
C ARG A 46 7.85 -8.98 12.28
N SER A 47 8.96 -9.47 11.74
CA SER A 47 9.06 -9.90 10.34
C SER A 47 8.07 -11.00 9.96
N CYS A 48 7.79 -11.93 10.88
CA CYS A 48 6.86 -13.05 10.65
C CYS A 48 5.40 -12.58 10.51
N GLU A 49 4.99 -11.58 11.29
CA GLU A 49 3.65 -10.99 11.21
C GLU A 49 3.43 -10.24 9.89
N LEU A 50 4.49 -9.89 9.16
CA LEU A 50 4.34 -9.24 7.86
C LEU A 50 3.96 -10.22 6.74
N GLU A 51 4.24 -11.52 6.87
CA GLU A 51 4.04 -12.49 5.78
C GLU A 51 2.59 -12.52 5.27
N GLU A 52 1.61 -12.42 6.19
CA GLU A 52 0.17 -12.43 5.86
C GLU A 52 -0.26 -11.27 4.94
N TYR A 53 0.45 -10.14 5.01
CA TYR A 53 0.15 -8.94 4.23
C TYR A 53 0.90 -8.89 2.89
N VAL A 54 1.92 -9.73 2.69
CA VAL A 54 2.75 -9.74 1.47
C VAL A 54 1.90 -10.02 0.23
N LYS A 55 0.97 -10.98 0.34
CA LYS A 55 0.12 -11.43 -0.77
C LYS A 55 -0.63 -10.28 -1.43
N ASP A 56 -1.16 -9.36 -0.61
CA ASP A 56 -1.95 -8.22 -1.08
C ASP A 56 -1.10 -6.94 -1.23
N SER A 57 0.19 -6.98 -0.91
CA SER A 57 1.09 -5.82 -1.01
C SER A 57 1.55 -5.49 -2.43
N GLY A 58 1.29 -6.37 -3.40
CA GLY A 58 1.83 -6.28 -4.76
C GLY A 58 3.33 -6.61 -4.86
N PHE A 59 3.96 -7.09 -3.79
CA PHE A 59 5.33 -7.59 -3.82
C PHE A 59 5.35 -9.12 -3.95
N SER A 60 6.31 -9.63 -4.71
CA SER A 60 6.43 -11.08 -4.93
C SER A 60 7.07 -11.85 -3.76
N SER A 61 7.54 -11.15 -2.72
CA SER A 61 8.11 -11.76 -1.50
C SER A 61 8.28 -10.76 -0.37
N LEU A 62 8.30 -11.26 0.87
CA LEU A 62 8.58 -10.47 2.07
C LEU A 62 9.93 -9.74 1.97
N THR A 63 10.97 -10.42 1.49
CA THR A 63 12.30 -9.80 1.32
C THR A 63 12.29 -8.59 0.39
N LYS A 64 11.58 -8.67 -0.75
CA LYS A 64 11.44 -7.51 -1.66
C LYS A 64 10.65 -6.39 -1.01
N TRP A 65 9.61 -6.74 -0.26
CA TRP A 65 8.78 -5.78 0.43
C TRP A 65 9.57 -5.01 1.51
N LEU A 66 10.29 -5.72 2.38
CA LEU A 66 11.18 -5.17 3.40
C LEU A 66 12.33 -4.34 2.80
N LYS A 67 12.92 -4.79 1.69
CA LYS A 67 13.96 -4.01 0.98
C LYS A 67 13.41 -2.67 0.49
N LYS A 68 12.17 -2.66 -0.03
CA LYS A 68 11.50 -1.41 -0.44
C LYS A 68 11.09 -0.54 0.75
N ALA A 69 10.78 -1.16 1.88
CA ALA A 69 10.47 -0.51 3.14
C ALA A 69 11.64 0.30 3.71
N LYS A 70 12.89 0.01 3.30
CA LYS A 70 14.13 0.65 3.81
C LYS A 70 14.19 0.69 5.34
N GLY A 71 13.83 -0.41 6.01
CA GLY A 71 13.81 -0.49 7.47
C GLY A 71 12.62 0.22 8.13
N SER A 72 11.61 0.62 7.36
CA SER A 72 10.35 1.11 7.92
C SER A 72 9.69 0.06 8.79
N ARG A 73 9.33 0.46 10.00
CA ARG A 73 8.57 -0.34 10.95
C ARG A 73 7.05 -0.13 10.85
N PHE A 74 6.60 0.88 10.10
CA PHE A 74 5.18 1.23 10.03
C PHE A 74 4.48 0.58 8.85
N LEU A 75 3.35 -0.07 9.13
CA LEU A 75 2.47 -0.70 8.15
C LEU A 75 1.26 0.19 7.86
N TYR A 76 0.97 0.34 6.58
CA TYR A 76 -0.20 1.06 6.10
C TYR A 76 -1.00 0.17 5.14
N LYS A 77 -2.32 0.27 5.25
CA LYS A 77 -3.27 -0.25 4.28
C LYS A 77 -3.65 0.87 3.34
N VAL A 78 -3.53 0.62 2.05
CA VAL A 78 -3.86 1.57 0.99
C VAL A 78 -5.06 1.01 0.24
N THR A 79 -6.19 1.70 0.29
CA THR A 79 -7.37 1.35 -0.48
C THR A 79 -7.49 2.32 -1.65
N MET A 80 -7.52 1.78 -2.86
CA MET A 80 -7.74 2.53 -4.08
C MET A 80 -9.15 2.29 -4.58
N LYS A 81 -9.92 3.35 -4.77
CA LYS A 81 -11.20 3.34 -5.47
C LYS A 81 -11.04 4.05 -6.80
N LEU A 82 -11.03 3.31 -7.90
CA LEU A 82 -10.96 3.89 -9.23
C LEU A 82 -12.28 4.58 -9.58
N GLU A 83 -12.21 5.76 -10.17
CA GLU A 83 -13.38 6.37 -10.78
C GLU A 83 -13.67 5.61 -12.08
N VAL A 84 -14.89 5.08 -12.19
CA VAL A 84 -15.36 4.41 -13.39
C VAL A 84 -16.18 5.43 -14.16
N ASN A 85 -15.72 5.79 -15.36
CA ASN A 85 -16.56 6.50 -16.33
C ASN A 85 -17.66 5.59 -16.88
#